data_AF-A0A948MRL3-F1
#
_entry.id   AF-A0A948MRL3-F1
#
_cell.length_a   1.000
_cell.length_b   1.000
_cell.length_c   1.000
_cell.angle_alpha   90.00
_cell.angle_beta   90.00
_cell.angle_gamma   90.00
#
_symmetry.space_group_name_H-M   'P 1'
#
loop_
_entity.id
_entity.type
_entity.pdbx_description
1 polymer ?
#
loop_
_entity_poly.entity_id
_entity_poly.type
_entity_poly.pdbx_seq_one_letter_code
_entity_poly.pdbx_strand_id
1 'polypeptide(L)'
;MDRALIFDLDGTLIDSATDLAQALNTLLAERHRPPVTMAQMKTFIGDGALKLVERAFLASGGPDPVDTLPALTAQFVAIYESIPATPAQLYPDVAKTLAALSA
;
A
#
# COMPACT_ATOMS: atom_id res chain seq x y z
N MET A 1 3.84 -31.53 17.71
CA MET A 1 4.31 -30.72 16.57
C MET A 1 3.56 -29.43 16.64
N ASP A 2 4.27 -28.33 16.85
CA ASP A 2 3.65 -27.00 16.80
C ASP A 2 3.37 -26.68 15.33
N ARG A 3 2.15 -26.22 15.04
CA ARG A 3 1.72 -25.80 13.71
C ARG A 3 1.68 -24.29 13.70
N ALA A 4 2.29 -23.68 12.69
CA ALA A 4 2.27 -22.24 12.49
C ALA A 4 1.62 -21.92 11.14
N LEU A 5 0.89 -20.80 11.11
CA LEU A 5 0.36 -20.17 9.91
C LEU A 5 0.98 -18.78 9.81
N ILE A 6 1.47 -18.43 8.63
CA ILE A 6 2.04 -17.11 8.33
C ILE A 6 1.09 -16.45 7.33
N PHE A 7 0.64 -15.24 7.66
CA PHE A 7 -0.25 -14.46 6.80
C PHE A 7 0.50 -13.24 6.29
N ASP A 8 0.35 -12.99 4.99
CA ASP A 8 0.57 -11.65 4.45
C ASP A 8 -0.57 -10.72 4.93
N LEU A 9 -0.36 -9.40 4.90
CA LEU A 9 -1.32 -8.40 5.36
C LEU A 9 -2.10 -7.79 4.21
N ASP A 10 -1.41 -7.08 3.32
CA ASP A 10 -1.98 -6.28 2.25
C ASP A 10 -2.53 -7.16 1.12
N GLY A 11 -3.83 -7.04 0.82
CA GLY A 11 -4.47 -7.90 -0.18
C GLY A 11 -4.72 -9.34 0.31
N THR A 12 -4.42 -9.65 1.57
CA THR A 12 -4.70 -10.94 2.21
C THR A 12 -5.65 -10.79 3.40
N LEU A 13 -5.26 -10.02 4.43
CA LEU A 13 -6.10 -9.77 5.61
C LEU A 13 -6.89 -8.46 5.47
N ILE A 14 -6.32 -7.47 4.77
CA ILE A 14 -6.94 -6.16 4.57
C ILE A 14 -6.98 -5.75 3.09
N ASP A 15 -8.04 -5.04 2.69
CA ASP A 15 -8.12 -4.29 1.44
C ASP A 15 -7.49 -2.91 1.63
N SER A 16 -6.15 -2.86 1.64
CA SER A 16 -5.37 -1.63 1.80
C SER A 16 -5.22 -0.82 0.51
N ALA A 17 -5.74 -1.32 -0.62
CA ALA A 17 -5.51 -0.70 -1.93
C ALA A 17 -6.03 0.74 -2.00
N THR A 18 -7.15 1.03 -1.31
CA THR A 18 -7.75 2.37 -1.28
C THR A 18 -6.86 3.36 -0.53
N ASP A 19 -6.37 2.99 0.65
CA ASP A 19 -5.53 3.86 1.47
C ASP A 19 -4.14 4.05 0.85
N LEU A 20 -3.57 2.99 0.28
CA LEU A 20 -2.33 3.07 -0.49
C LEU A 20 -2.49 4.02 -1.69
N ALA A 21 -3.61 3.93 -2.42
CA ALA A 21 -3.91 4.84 -3.52
C ALA A 21 -4.07 6.28 -3.05
N GLN A 22 -4.74 6.51 -1.91
CA GLN A 22 -4.90 7.83 -1.32
C GLN A 22 -3.54 8.43 -0.98
N ALA A 23 -2.71 7.71 -0.22
CA ALA A 23 -1.39 8.20 0.18
C ALA A 23 -0.48 8.47 -1.04
N LEU A 24 -0.50 7.56 -2.01
CA LEU A 24 0.29 7.68 -3.23
C LEU A 24 -0.14 8.87 -4.08
N ASN A 25 -1.45 9.07 -4.28
CA ASN A 25 -1.96 10.19 -5.05
C ASN A 25 -1.77 11.54 -4.34
N THR A 26 -1.77 11.58 -3.01
CA THR A 26 -1.36 12.77 -2.25
C THR A 26 0.11 13.12 -2.53
N LEU A 27 1.02 12.14 -2.45
CA LEU A 27 2.44 12.37 -2.80
C LEU A 27 2.60 12.85 -4.25
N LEU A 28 1.89 12.25 -5.20
CA LEU A 28 1.95 12.67 -6.61
C LEU A 28 1.44 14.10 -6.80
N ALA A 29 0.37 14.49 -6.10
CA ALA A 29 -0.16 15.84 -6.15
C ALA A 29 0.84 16.88 -5.60
N GLU A 30 1.52 16.59 -4.50
CA GLU A 30 2.60 17.44 -3.95
C GLU A 30 3.78 17.60 -4.92
N ARG A 31 3.97 16.63 -5.84
CA ARG A 31 4.98 16.68 -6.90
C ARG A 31 4.43 17.17 -8.25
N HIS A 32 3.21 17.70 -8.27
CA HIS A 32 2.53 18.18 -9.47
C HIS A 32 2.44 17.12 -10.59
N ARG A 33 2.26 15.85 -10.21
CA ARG A 33 2.14 14.72 -11.13
C ARG A 33 0.67 14.25 -11.24
N PRO A 34 0.24 13.78 -12.43
CA PRO A 34 -1.03 13.09 -12.60
C PRO A 34 -1.24 11.94 -11.58
N PRO A 35 -2.48 11.74 -11.10
CA PRO A 35 -2.77 10.63 -10.21
C PRO A 35 -2.70 9.29 -10.95
N VAL A 36 -2.49 8.21 -10.20
CA VAL A 36 -2.64 6.84 -10.68
C VAL A 36 -4.05 6.33 -10.43
N THR A 37 -4.56 5.51 -11.35
CA THR A 37 -5.88 4.87 -11.24
C THR A 37 -5.84 3.70 -10.26
N MET A 38 -7.01 3.31 -9.71
CA MET A 38 -7.12 2.09 -8.88
C MET A 38 -6.69 0.82 -9.62
N ALA A 39 -6.90 0.77 -10.95
CA ALA A 39 -6.45 -0.37 -11.76
C ALA A 39 -4.92 -0.46 -11.79
N GLN A 40 -4.23 0.68 -11.93
CA GLN A 40 -2.76 0.74 -11.83
C GLN A 40 -2.28 0.46 -10.40
N MET A 41 -2.94 1.01 -9.38
CA MET A 41 -2.58 0.76 -7.98
C MET A 41 -2.52 -0.75 -7.68
N LYS A 42 -3.55 -1.49 -8.09
CA LYS A 42 -3.62 -2.94 -7.87
C LYS A 42 -2.47 -3.72 -8.52
N THR A 43 -1.86 -3.21 -9.59
CA THR A 43 -0.69 -3.86 -10.22
C THR A 43 0.63 -3.47 -9.58
N PHE A 44 0.65 -2.48 -8.69
CA PHE A 44 1.86 -1.99 -8.03
C PHE A 44 2.14 -2.65 -6.68
N ILE A 45 1.10 -3.16 -6.00
CA ILE A 45 1.16 -3.78 -4.66
C ILE A 45 1.91 -5.12 -4.71
N GLY A 46 2.71 -5.41 -3.68
CA GLY A 46 3.34 -6.73 -3.45
C GLY A 46 4.86 -6.71 -3.31
N ASP A 47 5.57 -5.72 -3.87
CA ASP A 47 7.04 -5.66 -3.86
C ASP A 47 7.62 -4.61 -2.89
N GLY A 48 6.80 -4.15 -1.95
CA GLY A 48 7.16 -3.15 -0.94
C GLY A 48 7.05 -1.69 -1.40
N ALA A 49 7.15 -0.78 -0.43
CA ALA A 49 6.87 0.65 -0.61
C ALA A 49 7.77 1.33 -1.65
N LEU A 50 9.07 0.98 -1.70
CA LEU A 50 10.00 1.57 -2.66
C LEU A 50 9.60 1.26 -4.11
N LYS A 51 9.25 0.00 -4.39
CA LYS A 51 8.80 -0.44 -5.72
C LYS A 51 7.46 0.17 -6.09
N LEU A 52 6.56 0.32 -5.12
CA LEU A 52 5.28 1.00 -5.29
C LEU A 52 5.48 2.46 -5.73
N VAL A 53 6.33 3.21 -5.03
CA VAL A 53 6.62 4.62 -5.36
C VAL A 53 7.33 4.73 -6.72
N GLU A 54 8.33 3.88 -6.99
CA GLU A 54 9.03 3.84 -8.29
C GLU A 54 8.03 3.66 -9.46
N ARG A 55 7.13 2.67 -9.37
CA ARG A 55 6.12 2.39 -10.39
C ARG A 55 5.13 3.54 -10.57
N ALA A 56 4.72 4.17 -9.47
CA ALA A 56 3.80 5.29 -9.50
C ALA A 56 4.40 6.51 -10.21
N PHE A 57 5.66 6.83 -9.92
CA PHE A 57 6.36 7.95 -10.55
C PHE A 57 6.59 7.68 -12.04
N LEU A 58 6.98 6.47 -12.41
CA LEU A 58 7.09 6.05 -13.80
C LEU A 58 5.76 6.22 -14.55
N ALA A 59 4.64 5.79 -13.96
CA ALA A 59 3.32 5.88 -14.56
C ALA A 59 2.74 7.31 -14.62
N SER A 60 3.19 8.21 -13.76
CA SER A 60 2.66 9.57 -13.58
C SER A 60 3.51 10.67 -14.22
N GLY A 61 4.43 10.34 -15.14
CA GLY A 61 5.25 11.36 -15.81
C GLY A 61 6.70 10.97 -16.05
N GLY A 62 7.07 9.72 -15.78
CA GLY A 62 8.42 9.21 -15.99
C GLY A 62 9.26 9.15 -14.71
N PRO A 63 10.44 8.49 -14.79
CA PRO A 63 11.24 8.20 -13.62
C PRO A 63 11.79 9.48 -12.98
N ASP A 64 11.81 9.51 -11.66
CA ASP A 64 12.63 10.46 -10.91
C ASP A 64 14.06 9.94 -10.76
N PRO A 65 15.05 10.81 -10.45
CA PRO A 65 16.41 10.37 -10.17
C PRO A 65 16.41 9.33 -9.03
N VAL A 66 17.17 8.24 -9.20
CA VAL A 66 17.21 7.11 -8.25
C VAL A 66 17.50 7.58 -6.82
N ASP A 67 18.36 8.59 -6.68
CA ASP A 67 18.77 9.15 -5.37
C ASP A 67 17.60 9.81 -4.61
N THR A 68 16.50 10.14 -5.29
CA THR A 68 15.32 10.76 -4.68
C THR A 68 14.27 9.74 -4.22
N LEU A 69 14.31 8.50 -4.73
CA LEU A 69 13.33 7.46 -4.41
C LEU A 69 13.26 7.13 -2.90
N PRO A 70 14.37 7.03 -2.15
CA PRO A 70 14.29 6.78 -0.70
C PRO A 70 13.56 7.89 0.06
N ALA A 71 13.82 9.15 -0.29
CA ALA A 71 13.16 10.30 0.34
C ALA A 71 11.67 10.36 -0.03
N LEU A 72 11.32 10.09 -1.28
CA LEU A 72 9.93 9.94 -1.74
C LEU A 72 9.21 8.80 -1.03
N THR A 73 9.88 7.68 -0.84
CA THR A 73 9.33 6.52 -0.11
C THR A 73 9.05 6.87 1.35
N ALA A 74 9.96 7.59 2.01
CA ALA A 74 9.73 8.05 3.38
C ALA A 74 8.55 9.02 3.49
N GLN A 75 8.39 9.93 2.52
CA GLN A 75 7.22 10.82 2.46
C GLN A 75 5.93 10.05 2.24
N PHE A 76 5.92 9.09 1.30
CA PHE A 76 4.78 8.20 1.09
C PHE A 76 4.38 7.46 2.37
N VAL A 77 5.35 6.88 3.09
CA VAL A 77 5.10 6.18 4.36
C VAL A 77 4.49 7.12 5.39
N ALA A 78 5.05 8.33 5.56
CA ALA A 78 4.50 9.30 6.51
C ALA A 78 3.06 9.72 6.18
N ILE A 79 2.75 9.89 4.89
CA ILE A 79 1.38 10.17 4.45
C ILE A 79 0.47 8.97 4.74
N TYR A 80 0.90 7.75 4.42
CA TYR A 80 0.13 6.53 4.64
C TYR A 80 -0.16 6.30 6.14
N GLU A 81 0.84 6.49 7.01
CA GLU A 81 0.69 6.38 8.47
C GLU A 81 -0.26 7.43 9.07
N SER A 82 -0.49 8.54 8.37
CA SER A 82 -1.46 9.55 8.78
C SER A 82 -2.92 9.16 8.49
N ILE A 83 -3.14 8.13 7.66
CA ILE A 83 -4.48 7.63 7.31
C ILE A 83 -4.98 6.73 8.45
N PRO A 84 -6.12 7.04 9.09
CA PRO A 84 -6.63 6.20 10.17
C PRO A 84 -7.04 4.82 9.67
N ALA A 85 -6.47 3.77 10.28
CA ALA A 85 -6.91 2.40 10.05
C ALA A 85 -8.36 2.22 10.50
N THR A 86 -9.17 1.51 9.71
CA THR A 86 -10.58 1.26 10.04
C THR A 86 -10.92 -0.23 9.92
N PRO A 87 -11.86 -0.75 10.74
CA PRO A 87 -12.30 -2.14 10.63
C PRO A 87 -12.90 -2.51 9.27
N ALA A 88 -13.37 -1.52 8.50
CA ALA A 88 -13.91 -1.71 7.16
C ALA A 88 -12.87 -2.21 6.15
N GLN A 89 -11.58 -2.13 6.50
CA GLN A 89 -10.49 -2.62 5.66
C GLN A 89 -10.33 -4.14 5.73
N LEU A 90 -10.84 -4.82 6.75
CA LEU A 90 -10.75 -6.28 6.82
C LEU A 90 -11.54 -6.90 5.67
N TYR A 91 -10.93 -7.89 5.00
CA TYR A 91 -11.71 -8.73 4.10
C TYR A 91 -12.80 -9.49 4.87
N PRO A 92 -13.89 -9.90 4.19
CA PRO A 92 -14.93 -10.70 4.79
C PRO A 92 -14.37 -11.90 5.56
N ASP A 93 -14.93 -12.16 6.74
CA ASP A 93 -14.57 -13.27 7.62
C ASP A 93 -13.14 -13.30 8.18
N VAL A 94 -12.26 -12.33 7.88
CA VAL A 94 -10.86 -12.35 8.39
C VAL A 94 -10.82 -12.39 9.91
N ALA A 95 -11.51 -11.47 10.60
CA ALA A 95 -11.53 -11.44 12.07
C ALA A 95 -12.07 -12.75 12.68
N LYS A 96 -13.16 -13.27 12.11
CA LYS A 96 -13.79 -14.53 12.53
C LYS A 96 -12.84 -15.72 12.35
N THR A 97 -12.15 -15.77 11.21
CA THR A 97 -11.23 -16.85 10.85
C THR A 97 -10.00 -16.85 11.75
N LEU A 98 -9.39 -15.68 11.97
CA LEU A 98 -8.23 -15.55 12.86
C LEU A 98 -8.59 -15.95 14.30
N ALA A 99 -9.77 -15.57 14.80
CA ALA A 99 -10.23 -15.99 16.12
C ALA A 99 -10.36 -17.53 16.22
N ALA A 100 -10.91 -18.18 15.19
CA ALA A 100 -11.06 -19.64 15.17
C ALA A 100 -9.71 -20.40 15.08
N LEU A 101 -8.70 -19.82 14.45
CA LEU A 101 -7.35 -20.40 14.34
C LEU A 101 -6.50 -20.21 15.59
N SER A 102 -6.88 -19.26 16.47
CA SER A 102 -6.20 -18.98 17.74
C SER A 102 -6.70 -19.81 18.92
N ALA A 103 -7.75 -20.63 18.71
CA ALA A 103 -8.37 -21.51 19.72
C ALA A 103 -7.72 -22.90 19.75
#